data_AF-A0A927VEG9-F1
#
_entry.id   AF-A0A927VEG9-F1
#
_cell.length_a   1.000
_cell.length_b   1.000
_cell.length_c   1.000
_cell.angle_alpha   90.00
_cell.angle_beta   90.00
_cell.angle_gamma   90.00
#
_symmetry.space_group_name_H-M   'P 1'
#
loop_
_entity.id
_entity.type
_entity.pdbx_description
1 polymer ?
#
loop_
_entity_poly.entity_id
_entity_poly.type
_entity_poly.pdbx_seq_one_letter_code
_entity_poly.pdbx_strand_id
1 'polypeptide(L)'
;MRTRNEKLTKRRFLPVMLALILAAAVAVPMGSGLAFADEDEEKIGTLTVNVQNAQDEYGTFGEDLNGGTYGDVAFYRVAKGIKSQTHDTWDWTLEKGFDSADMQSLLKDAEDGKRTEDGQDAYEALAAKALKAIVSDDTGAYTPVDAASFGAKSPSLPAGIYLAVPRQAGDDGKSIVADEQGNATVTTDEYVYTFSPMMISVPSKEAKDGKIGSADDYGPWIMDVQMTTKAARKPAAGSISITKSLSTFETKKNAKATFVFRIKAEKDGVPVYDDVVSIAFTDAGSQTRKIDGIPVGATVTVTEDYDGHSYKLTSDPSQTVTVAADEIRNVKFTNDYDDTFHGGGGVENGFSKEVKEDGTPGKWNFKQIFSGEKQYND
;
A
#
# COMPACT_ATOMS: atom_id res chain seq x y z
N MET A 1 17.85 49.72 -8.55
CA MET A 1 17.49 48.58 -7.68
C MET A 1 16.54 47.67 -8.45
N ARG A 2 17.06 46.58 -9.01
CA ARG A 2 16.30 45.54 -9.73
C ARG A 2 16.09 44.37 -8.77
N THR A 3 14.84 44.03 -8.49
CA THR A 3 14.45 42.84 -7.73
C THR A 3 14.43 41.62 -8.66
N ARG A 4 15.18 40.58 -8.28
CA ARG A 4 15.24 39.27 -8.94
C ARG A 4 14.03 38.45 -8.50
N ASN A 5 13.17 38.07 -9.44
CA ASN A 5 12.20 36.99 -9.26
C ASN A 5 12.91 35.66 -9.50
N GLU A 6 13.15 34.89 -8.43
CA GLU A 6 13.54 33.48 -8.54
C GLU A 6 12.29 32.64 -8.77
N LYS A 7 12.16 32.11 -9.99
CA LYS A 7 11.20 31.06 -10.33
C LYS A 7 11.66 29.75 -9.67
N LEU A 8 10.99 29.35 -8.59
CA LEU A 8 11.05 27.99 -8.07
C LEU A 8 10.53 27.02 -9.15
N THR A 9 11.46 26.36 -9.81
CA THR A 9 11.21 25.31 -10.79
C THR A 9 10.77 24.06 -10.02
N LYS A 10 9.50 23.66 -10.18
CA LYS A 10 9.02 22.33 -9.76
C LYS A 10 9.86 21.27 -10.49
N ARG A 11 10.80 20.65 -9.79
CA ARG A 11 11.45 19.43 -10.24
C ARG A 11 10.41 18.31 -10.18
N ARG A 12 9.87 17.93 -11.34
CA ARG A 12 9.18 16.65 -11.51
C ARG A 12 10.23 15.55 -11.38
N PHE A 13 10.15 14.75 -10.32
CA PHE A 13 10.92 13.51 -10.23
C PHE A 13 10.36 12.54 -11.27
N LEU A 14 11.17 12.24 -12.28
CA LEU A 14 10.93 11.15 -13.22
C LEU A 14 11.35 9.86 -12.49
N PRO A 15 10.50 8.82 -12.36
CA PRO A 15 10.95 7.57 -11.78
C PRO A 15 11.84 6.87 -12.80
N VAL A 16 13.15 6.89 -12.57
CA VAL A 16 14.09 5.99 -13.24
C VAL A 16 14.05 4.67 -12.49
N MET A 17 13.20 3.74 -12.95
CA MET A 17 13.20 2.34 -12.55
C MET A 17 14.44 1.68 -13.15
N LEU A 18 15.51 1.59 -12.35
CA LEU A 18 16.66 0.75 -12.65
C LEU A 18 16.56 -0.48 -11.74
N ALA A 19 16.07 -1.60 -12.28
CA ALA A 19 16.17 -2.91 -11.64
C ALA A 19 17.57 -3.47 -11.93
N LEU A 20 18.35 -3.74 -10.89
CA LEU A 20 19.71 -4.28 -10.98
C LEU A 20 19.68 -5.79 -10.70
N ILE A 21 20.11 -6.58 -11.68
CA ILE A 21 20.30 -8.04 -11.59
C ILE A 21 21.77 -8.28 -11.23
N LEU A 22 22.05 -9.08 -10.20
CA LEU A 22 23.42 -9.40 -9.74
C LEU A 22 23.67 -10.92 -9.85
N ALA A 23 24.76 -11.35 -10.49
CA ALA A 23 25.02 -12.76 -10.85
C ALA A 23 26.12 -13.43 -10.00
N ALA A 24 25.94 -14.71 -9.66
CA ALA A 24 26.98 -15.63 -9.18
C ALA A 24 26.78 -17.02 -9.80
N ALA A 25 27.84 -17.61 -10.37
CA ALA A 25 27.77 -18.83 -11.20
C ALA A 25 28.31 -20.07 -10.48
N VAL A 26 27.57 -21.19 -10.52
CA VAL A 26 28.05 -22.54 -10.15
C VAL A 26 27.66 -23.51 -11.25
N ALA A 27 28.62 -24.30 -11.74
CA ALA A 27 28.46 -25.22 -12.86
C ALA A 27 28.29 -26.69 -12.40
N VAL A 28 27.32 -27.41 -12.98
CA VAL A 28 27.11 -28.86 -12.79
C VAL A 28 26.86 -29.52 -14.16
N PRO A 29 27.37 -30.74 -14.45
CA PRO A 29 27.25 -31.37 -15.77
C PRO A 29 25.97 -32.21 -15.95
N MET A 30 25.43 -32.21 -17.18
CA MET A 30 24.22 -32.91 -17.62
C MET A 30 24.48 -34.36 -18.06
N GLY A 31 23.48 -35.23 -17.82
CA GLY A 31 23.35 -36.58 -18.39
C GLY A 31 22.00 -36.75 -19.09
N SER A 32 21.98 -37.54 -20.17
CA SER A 32 20.90 -37.61 -21.16
C SER A 32 19.92 -38.78 -20.95
N GLY A 33 18.63 -38.57 -21.29
CA GLY A 33 17.86 -39.53 -22.08
C GLY A 33 16.53 -40.10 -21.54
N LEU A 34 15.49 -39.92 -22.37
CA LEU A 34 14.29 -40.75 -22.63
C LEU A 34 12.94 -40.34 -22.00
N ALA A 35 11.93 -40.35 -22.89
CA ALA A 35 10.59 -39.76 -22.85
C ALA A 35 9.63 -40.27 -21.75
N PHE A 36 8.69 -39.43 -21.26
CA PHE A 36 7.29 -39.74 -20.90
C PHE A 36 6.53 -38.45 -20.49
N ALA A 37 5.21 -38.40 -20.76
CA ALA A 37 4.15 -37.55 -20.19
C ALA A 37 4.24 -36.00 -20.26
N ASP A 38 3.07 -35.36 -20.43
CA ASP A 38 2.83 -33.91 -20.42
C ASP A 38 2.95 -33.29 -19.00
N GLU A 39 3.85 -33.84 -18.16
CA GLU A 39 3.98 -33.56 -16.72
C GLU A 39 5.34 -32.99 -16.27
N ASP A 40 6.35 -32.94 -17.15
CA ASP A 40 7.61 -32.24 -16.83
C ASP A 40 7.75 -31.01 -17.75
N GLU A 41 7.10 -29.91 -17.38
CA GLU A 41 7.71 -28.63 -17.70
C GLU A 41 9.00 -28.55 -16.90
N GLU A 42 10.09 -28.92 -17.57
CA GLU A 42 11.42 -28.97 -16.98
C GLU A 42 11.64 -27.71 -16.12
N LYS A 43 11.78 -27.93 -14.82
CA LYS A 43 12.06 -26.87 -13.88
C LYS A 43 13.52 -26.48 -14.08
N ILE A 44 13.74 -25.31 -14.66
CA ILE A 44 15.05 -24.93 -15.22
C ILE A 44 15.78 -23.89 -14.38
N GLY A 45 15.08 -23.18 -13.49
CA GLY A 45 15.66 -22.04 -12.79
C GLY A 45 15.03 -21.77 -11.43
N THR A 46 15.60 -20.81 -10.71
CA THR A 46 15.07 -20.29 -9.45
C THR A 46 15.04 -18.76 -9.53
N LEU A 47 14.21 -18.14 -8.69
CA LEU A 47 14.08 -16.70 -8.59
C LEU A 47 14.25 -16.27 -7.13
N THR A 48 15.07 -15.24 -6.91
CA THR A 48 15.19 -14.56 -5.61
C THR A 48 14.80 -13.10 -5.78
N VAL A 49 13.85 -12.65 -4.95
CA VAL A 49 13.34 -11.29 -4.97
C VAL A 49 13.74 -10.58 -3.68
N ASN A 50 14.65 -9.63 -3.80
CA ASN A 50 15.10 -8.80 -2.68
C ASN A 50 14.34 -7.47 -2.68
N VAL A 51 14.12 -6.89 -1.50
CA VAL A 51 13.68 -5.50 -1.39
C VAL A 51 14.90 -4.59 -1.27
N GLN A 52 14.95 -3.52 -2.06
CA GLN A 52 15.98 -2.50 -1.94
C GLN A 52 15.97 -1.91 -0.53
N ASN A 53 17.13 -1.89 0.13
CA ASN A 53 17.29 -1.12 1.36
C ASN A 53 17.37 0.38 0.99
N ALA A 54 16.25 1.09 1.10
CA ALA A 54 16.08 2.50 0.77
C ALA A 54 16.01 3.35 2.05
N GLN A 55 16.12 4.68 1.92
CA GLN A 55 15.99 5.61 3.05
C GLN A 55 14.93 6.67 2.75
N ASP A 56 14.03 6.90 3.71
CA ASP A 56 13.05 7.98 3.70
C ASP A 56 13.16 8.83 4.98
N GLU A 57 12.15 9.69 5.21
CA GLU A 57 12.05 10.54 6.41
C GLU A 57 11.88 9.75 7.71
N TYR A 58 11.49 8.47 7.64
CA TYR A 58 11.34 7.56 8.78
C TYR A 58 12.54 6.61 8.93
N GLY A 59 13.62 6.80 8.16
CA GLY A 59 14.84 6.01 8.25
C GLY A 59 15.02 5.01 7.11
N THR A 60 15.92 4.04 7.30
CA THR A 60 16.22 2.99 6.32
C THR A 60 15.20 1.86 6.39
N PHE A 61 14.82 1.31 5.24
CA PHE A 61 13.78 0.30 5.13
C PHE A 61 14.01 -0.64 3.95
N GLY A 62 13.58 -1.88 4.10
CA GLY A 62 13.76 -2.97 3.12
C GLY A 62 14.21 -4.25 3.80
N GLU A 63 15.08 -4.13 4.81
CA GLU A 63 15.37 -5.24 5.73
C GLU A 63 14.15 -5.66 6.55
N ASP A 64 13.25 -4.71 6.87
CA ASP A 64 11.98 -4.98 7.54
C ASP A 64 11.13 -6.06 6.84
N LEU A 65 11.26 -6.17 5.51
CA LEU A 65 10.51 -7.11 4.67
C LEU A 65 11.31 -8.37 4.34
N ASN A 66 12.64 -8.26 4.22
CA ASN A 66 13.52 -9.38 3.94
C ASN A 66 13.54 -10.32 5.17
N GLY A 67 13.05 -11.55 5.00
CA GLY A 67 12.88 -12.52 6.10
C GLY A 67 11.48 -13.11 6.22
N GLY A 68 10.50 -12.58 5.48
CA GLY A 68 9.21 -13.26 5.27
C GLY A 68 8.16 -13.06 6.35
N THR A 69 8.46 -12.30 7.42
CA THR A 69 7.55 -12.09 8.55
C THR A 69 6.24 -11.41 8.14
N TYR A 70 6.33 -10.37 7.31
CA TYR A 70 5.18 -9.54 6.95
C TYR A 70 4.60 -9.86 5.56
N GLY A 71 5.34 -10.60 4.75
CA GLY A 71 4.92 -10.94 3.41
C GLY A 71 5.94 -11.80 2.67
N ASP A 72 5.48 -12.38 1.58
CA ASP A 72 6.28 -13.13 0.62
C ASP A 72 5.98 -12.64 -0.79
N VAL A 73 6.57 -13.31 -1.79
CA VAL A 73 6.41 -13.00 -3.20
C VAL A 73 5.81 -14.20 -3.89
N ALA A 74 4.61 -14.02 -4.43
CA ALA A 74 3.94 -15.00 -5.26
C ALA A 74 4.37 -14.86 -6.73
N PHE A 75 4.61 -15.99 -7.39
CA PHE A 75 5.07 -16.05 -8.78
C PHE A 75 3.96 -16.56 -9.68
N TYR A 76 3.29 -15.64 -10.39
CA TYR A 76 2.28 -15.99 -11.38
C TYR A 76 2.95 -16.13 -12.74
N ARG A 77 2.89 -17.31 -13.35
CA ARG A 77 3.38 -17.48 -14.73
C ARG A 77 2.39 -16.84 -15.68
N VAL A 78 2.83 -15.76 -16.33
CA VAL A 78 2.04 -15.02 -17.31
C VAL A 78 2.23 -15.60 -18.71
N ALA A 79 3.46 -16.05 -19.02
CA ALA A 79 3.75 -16.74 -20.27
C ALA A 79 4.62 -17.97 -20.02
N LYS A 80 4.32 -19.07 -20.71
CA LYS A 80 5.17 -20.26 -20.80
C LYS A 80 6.31 -20.02 -21.78
N GLY A 81 7.51 -20.48 -21.42
CA GLY A 81 8.66 -20.52 -22.31
C GLY A 81 8.71 -21.81 -23.12
N ILE A 82 8.90 -21.69 -24.43
CA ILE A 82 9.16 -22.80 -25.35
C ILE A 82 10.55 -22.65 -25.93
N LYS A 83 11.45 -23.61 -25.66
CA LYS A 83 12.83 -23.52 -26.13
C LYS A 83 12.88 -23.68 -27.65
N SER A 84 13.56 -22.76 -28.33
CA SER A 84 13.77 -22.88 -29.76
C SER A 84 14.67 -24.08 -30.06
N GLN A 85 14.34 -24.84 -31.11
CA GLN A 85 15.17 -25.94 -31.60
C GLN A 85 16.30 -25.47 -32.52
N THR A 86 16.25 -24.21 -32.98
CA THR A 86 17.13 -23.69 -34.03
C THR A 86 18.07 -22.58 -33.55
N HIS A 87 17.69 -21.85 -32.50
CA HIS A 87 18.47 -20.75 -31.92
C HIS A 87 18.52 -20.92 -30.39
N ASP A 88 19.50 -20.30 -29.73
CA ASP A 88 19.62 -20.33 -28.27
C ASP A 88 18.74 -19.25 -27.62
N THR A 89 17.42 -19.40 -27.85
CA THR A 89 16.36 -18.49 -27.41
C THR A 89 15.15 -19.26 -26.90
N TRP A 90 14.27 -18.57 -26.17
CA TRP A 90 12.94 -19.04 -25.80
C TRP A 90 11.88 -18.17 -26.47
N ASP A 91 10.84 -18.81 -26.97
CA ASP A 91 9.61 -18.18 -27.43
C ASP A 91 8.61 -18.16 -26.27
N TRP A 92 7.85 -17.08 -26.13
CA TRP A 92 6.91 -16.92 -25.02
C TRP A 92 5.46 -17.05 -25.51
N THR A 93 4.67 -17.88 -24.83
CA THR A 93 3.23 -18.05 -25.10
C THR A 93 2.44 -17.73 -23.85
N LEU A 94 1.51 -16.76 -23.93
CA LEU A 94 0.69 -16.37 -22.79
C LEU A 94 -0.14 -17.54 -22.26
N GLU A 95 -0.19 -17.65 -20.94
CA GLU A 95 -1.01 -18.62 -20.23
C GLU A 95 -2.49 -18.28 -20.33
N LYS A 96 -3.33 -19.31 -20.20
CA LYS A 96 -4.78 -19.13 -20.17
C LYS A 96 -5.16 -18.17 -19.03
N GLY A 97 -5.96 -17.16 -19.35
CA GLY A 97 -6.34 -16.08 -18.42
C GLY A 97 -5.49 -14.82 -18.62
N PHE A 98 -4.25 -14.95 -19.07
CA PHE A 98 -3.43 -13.82 -19.49
C PHE A 98 -3.42 -13.61 -21.01
N ASP A 99 -4.12 -14.45 -21.77
CA ASP A 99 -4.08 -14.56 -23.24
C ASP A 99 -5.01 -13.60 -24.00
N SER A 100 -5.49 -12.53 -23.36
CA SER A 100 -6.30 -11.51 -24.05
C SER A 100 -5.53 -10.84 -25.21
N ALA A 101 -6.25 -10.37 -26.23
CA ALA A 101 -5.64 -9.74 -27.42
C ALA A 101 -4.71 -8.56 -27.06
N ASP A 102 -5.09 -7.76 -26.06
CA ASP A 102 -4.27 -6.65 -25.60
C ASP A 102 -2.97 -7.14 -24.91
N MET A 103 -3.05 -8.20 -24.10
CA MET A 103 -1.88 -8.78 -23.45
C MET A 103 -0.95 -9.42 -24.47
N GLN A 104 -1.50 -10.05 -25.52
CA GLN A 104 -0.72 -10.56 -26.65
C GLN A 104 0.02 -9.41 -27.37
N SER A 105 -0.64 -8.27 -27.60
CA SER A 105 0.00 -7.10 -28.17
C SER A 105 1.11 -6.55 -27.28
N LEU A 106 0.85 -6.43 -25.96
CA LEU A 106 1.82 -5.94 -24.99
C LEU A 106 3.03 -6.87 -24.87
N LEU A 107 2.84 -8.19 -24.86
CA LEU A 107 3.94 -9.14 -24.85
C LEU A 107 4.83 -8.97 -26.08
N LYS A 108 4.22 -8.87 -27.27
CA LYS A 108 4.97 -8.65 -28.51
C LYS A 108 5.74 -7.32 -28.49
N ASP A 109 5.11 -6.24 -28.04
CA ASP A 109 5.78 -4.95 -27.93
C ASP A 109 6.91 -4.98 -26.89
N ALA A 110 6.75 -5.74 -25.81
CA ALA A 110 7.78 -5.96 -24.79
C ALA A 110 8.97 -6.75 -25.36
N GLU A 111 8.74 -7.81 -26.13
CA GLU A 111 9.77 -8.56 -26.85
C GLU A 111 10.53 -7.69 -27.87
N ASP A 112 9.83 -6.78 -28.55
CA ASP A 112 10.42 -5.81 -29.48
C ASP A 112 11.14 -4.64 -28.76
N GLY A 113 11.10 -4.59 -27.43
CA GLY A 113 11.67 -3.51 -26.62
C GLY A 113 11.01 -2.14 -26.86
N LYS A 114 9.71 -2.15 -27.17
CA LYS A 114 8.90 -0.96 -27.44
C LYS A 114 8.26 -0.42 -26.16
N ARG A 115 7.73 0.80 -26.30
CA ARG A 115 6.92 1.48 -25.29
C ARG A 115 5.48 1.56 -25.80
N THR A 116 4.52 1.67 -24.88
CA THR A 116 3.12 1.94 -25.22
C THR A 116 2.97 3.32 -25.87
N GLU A 117 1.79 3.60 -26.44
CA GLU A 117 1.49 4.91 -27.06
C GLU A 117 1.71 6.08 -26.08
N ASP A 118 1.40 5.86 -24.80
CA ASP A 118 1.58 6.84 -23.72
C ASP A 118 3.03 6.93 -23.20
N GLY A 119 3.94 6.15 -23.82
CA GLY A 119 5.35 6.13 -23.49
C GLY A 119 5.70 5.36 -22.23
N GLN A 120 4.85 4.45 -21.75
CA GLN A 120 5.19 3.50 -20.68
C GLN A 120 5.99 2.33 -21.27
N ASP A 121 6.90 1.72 -20.50
CA ASP A 121 7.56 0.50 -20.97
C ASP A 121 6.55 -0.65 -21.16
N ALA A 122 6.66 -1.42 -22.24
CA ALA A 122 5.67 -2.46 -22.52
C ALA A 122 5.69 -3.61 -21.50
N TYR A 123 6.85 -3.94 -20.89
CA TYR A 123 6.88 -4.91 -19.79
C TYR A 123 6.20 -4.37 -18.53
N GLU A 124 6.36 -3.08 -18.22
CA GLU A 124 5.65 -2.45 -17.09
C GLU A 124 4.13 -2.42 -17.32
N ALA A 125 3.70 -2.10 -18.55
CA ALA A 125 2.29 -2.11 -18.91
C ALA A 125 1.69 -3.53 -18.85
N LEU A 126 2.42 -4.53 -19.32
CA LEU A 126 2.05 -5.94 -19.20
C LEU A 126 1.94 -6.34 -17.72
N ALA A 127 2.89 -5.92 -16.88
CA ALA A 127 2.91 -6.20 -15.44
C ALA A 127 1.68 -5.62 -14.73
N ALA A 128 1.38 -4.34 -14.98
CA ALA A 128 0.23 -3.66 -14.40
C ALA A 128 -1.09 -4.30 -14.83
N LYS A 129 -1.20 -4.69 -16.11
CA LYS A 129 -2.41 -5.34 -16.63
C LYS A 129 -2.59 -6.75 -16.07
N ALA A 130 -1.51 -7.53 -15.95
CA ALA A 130 -1.54 -8.84 -15.30
C ALA A 130 -1.97 -8.75 -13.84
N LEU A 131 -1.37 -7.82 -13.07
CA LEU A 131 -1.73 -7.62 -11.66
C LEU A 131 -3.20 -7.21 -11.52
N LYS A 132 -3.68 -6.28 -12.35
CA LYS A 132 -5.08 -5.86 -12.34
C LYS A 132 -6.04 -7.03 -12.64
N ALA A 133 -5.67 -7.91 -13.56
CA ALA A 133 -6.46 -9.10 -13.88
C ALA A 133 -6.59 -10.04 -12.67
N ILE A 134 -5.49 -10.24 -11.93
CA ILE A 134 -5.49 -11.06 -10.70
C ILE A 134 -6.32 -10.40 -9.60
N VAL A 135 -6.11 -9.10 -9.33
CA VAL A 135 -6.81 -8.35 -8.27
C VAL A 135 -8.32 -8.28 -8.54
N SER A 136 -8.73 -8.24 -9.81
CA SER A 136 -10.15 -8.15 -10.19
C SER A 136 -10.84 -9.52 -10.28
N ASP A 137 -10.11 -10.62 -10.08
CA ASP A 137 -10.65 -11.96 -10.21
C ASP A 137 -11.23 -12.48 -8.89
N ASP A 138 -12.56 -12.56 -8.83
CA ASP A 138 -13.30 -13.15 -7.72
C ASP A 138 -13.49 -14.67 -7.88
N THR A 139 -13.08 -15.24 -9.01
CA THR A 139 -13.26 -16.68 -9.32
C THR A 139 -12.10 -17.54 -8.84
N GLY A 140 -10.94 -16.94 -8.54
CA GLY A 140 -9.72 -17.65 -8.17
C GLY A 140 -9.11 -18.44 -9.33
N ALA A 141 -9.32 -17.98 -10.57
CA ALA A 141 -8.76 -18.54 -11.79
C ALA A 141 -7.25 -18.32 -11.88
N TYR A 142 -6.72 -17.26 -11.27
CA TYR A 142 -5.28 -17.01 -11.22
C TYR A 142 -4.68 -17.65 -9.98
N THR A 143 -3.79 -18.62 -10.18
CA THR A 143 -3.03 -19.26 -9.10
C THR A 143 -1.54 -19.06 -9.32
N PRO A 144 -0.78 -18.69 -8.27
CA PRO A 144 0.66 -18.61 -8.40
C PRO A 144 1.22 -20.02 -8.57
N VAL A 145 2.25 -20.15 -9.41
CA VAL A 145 2.97 -21.41 -9.61
C VAL A 145 3.73 -21.79 -8.34
N ASP A 146 4.28 -20.78 -7.66
CA ASP A 146 4.99 -20.93 -6.40
C ASP A 146 5.07 -19.58 -5.67
N ALA A 147 5.64 -19.58 -4.46
CA ALA A 147 5.94 -18.37 -3.71
C ALA A 147 7.22 -18.52 -2.88
N ALA A 148 7.86 -17.40 -2.55
CA ALA A 148 9.02 -17.37 -1.67
C ALA A 148 9.08 -16.09 -0.86
N SER A 149 9.54 -16.18 0.39
CA SER A 149 9.80 -14.99 1.20
C SER A 149 10.80 -14.05 0.52
N PHE A 150 10.69 -12.75 0.78
CA PHE A 150 11.68 -11.79 0.31
C PHE A 150 13.10 -12.17 0.75
N GLY A 151 14.03 -12.13 -0.20
CA GLY A 151 15.43 -12.55 -0.04
C GLY A 151 15.66 -14.06 -0.04
N ALA A 152 14.61 -14.88 -0.04
CA ALA A 152 14.72 -16.33 -0.14
C ALA A 152 14.72 -16.78 -1.61
N LYS A 153 15.48 -17.85 -1.88
CA LYS A 153 15.46 -18.52 -3.17
C LYS A 153 14.15 -19.31 -3.32
N SER A 154 13.45 -19.12 -4.43
CA SER A 154 12.24 -19.87 -4.75
C SER A 154 12.53 -21.37 -4.96
N PRO A 155 11.51 -22.23 -4.85
CA PRO A 155 11.58 -23.54 -5.49
C PRO A 155 11.84 -23.40 -6.99
N SER A 156 12.27 -24.50 -7.62
CA SER A 156 12.58 -24.44 -9.04
C SER A 156 11.31 -24.23 -9.89
N LEU A 157 11.41 -23.27 -10.79
CA LEU A 157 10.35 -22.79 -11.67
C LEU A 157 10.57 -23.29 -13.11
N PRO A 158 9.51 -23.64 -13.83
CA PRO A 158 9.57 -23.92 -15.26
C PRO A 158 9.90 -22.68 -16.08
N ALA A 159 10.24 -22.86 -17.35
CA ALA A 159 10.50 -21.74 -18.24
C ALA A 159 9.27 -20.84 -18.40
N GLY A 160 9.44 -19.53 -18.22
CA GLY A 160 8.36 -18.58 -18.39
C GLY A 160 8.71 -17.13 -18.08
N ILE A 161 7.74 -16.26 -18.35
CA ILE A 161 7.67 -14.90 -17.86
C ILE A 161 6.72 -14.89 -16.66
N TYR A 162 7.23 -14.45 -15.53
CA TYR A 162 6.55 -14.41 -14.24
C TYR A 162 6.24 -12.98 -13.84
N LEU A 163 5.02 -12.76 -13.39
CA LEU A 163 4.68 -11.61 -12.56
C LEU A 163 5.03 -11.98 -11.11
N ALA A 164 5.99 -11.26 -10.53
CA ALA A 164 6.30 -11.36 -9.10
C ALA A 164 5.43 -10.38 -8.32
N VAL A 165 4.58 -10.90 -7.44
CA VAL A 165 3.63 -10.09 -6.66
C VAL A 165 3.90 -10.23 -5.17
N PRO A 166 4.37 -9.16 -4.51
CA PRO A 166 4.33 -9.04 -3.06
C PRO A 166 2.92 -9.27 -2.51
N ARG A 167 2.79 -10.09 -1.47
CA ARG A 167 1.52 -10.31 -0.77
C ARG A 167 1.72 -10.35 0.74
N GLN A 168 0.65 -10.12 1.48
CA GLN A 168 0.65 -10.15 2.94
C GLN A 168 0.98 -11.57 3.45
N ALA A 169 1.71 -11.68 4.56
CA ALA A 169 1.91 -12.98 5.19
C ALA A 169 0.59 -13.59 5.66
N GLY A 170 0.41 -14.90 5.43
CA GLY A 170 -0.81 -15.62 5.80
C GLY A 170 -2.00 -15.39 4.86
N ASP A 171 -1.80 -14.69 3.74
CA ASP A 171 -2.80 -14.58 2.70
C ASP A 171 -3.10 -15.95 2.07
N ASP A 172 -4.34 -16.18 1.66
CA ASP A 172 -4.81 -17.46 1.10
C ASP A 172 -4.25 -17.74 -0.31
N GLY A 173 -3.40 -16.83 -0.80
CA GLY A 173 -2.77 -16.85 -2.11
C GLY A 173 -3.69 -16.45 -3.25
N LYS A 174 -4.89 -15.97 -2.93
CA LYS A 174 -5.87 -15.45 -3.88
C LYS A 174 -6.14 -13.97 -3.66
N SER A 175 -6.08 -13.49 -2.43
CA SER A 175 -6.23 -12.05 -2.18
C SER A 175 -4.90 -11.36 -2.45
N ILE A 176 -4.95 -10.30 -3.25
CA ILE A 176 -3.85 -9.37 -3.43
C ILE A 176 -4.43 -8.01 -3.14
N VAL A 177 -3.91 -7.36 -2.10
CA VAL A 177 -4.30 -5.99 -1.80
C VAL A 177 -3.49 -5.06 -2.69
N ALA A 178 -4.18 -4.40 -3.62
CA ALA A 178 -3.58 -3.36 -4.44
C ALA A 178 -4.04 -1.96 -3.99
N ASP A 179 -3.20 -0.96 -4.19
CA ASP A 179 -3.59 0.43 -4.05
C ASP A 179 -4.46 0.91 -5.22
N GLU A 180 -4.96 2.14 -5.15
CA GLU A 180 -5.79 2.75 -6.19
C GLU A 180 -5.07 2.88 -7.54
N GLN A 181 -3.74 2.86 -7.54
CA GLN A 181 -2.89 2.92 -8.73
C GLN A 181 -2.60 1.52 -9.30
N GLY A 182 -3.09 0.45 -8.65
CA GLY A 182 -2.89 -0.93 -9.07
C GLY A 182 -1.52 -1.49 -8.71
N ASN A 183 -0.85 -0.96 -7.69
CA ASN A 183 0.39 -1.51 -7.15
C ASN A 183 0.08 -2.47 -6.00
N ALA A 184 0.88 -3.54 -5.85
CA ALA A 184 0.72 -4.47 -4.75
C ALA A 184 1.12 -3.84 -3.41
N THR A 185 0.46 -4.24 -2.31
CA THR A 185 0.72 -3.70 -0.99
C THR A 185 1.01 -4.78 0.05
N VAL A 186 1.89 -4.46 0.99
CA VAL A 186 2.20 -5.29 2.17
C VAL A 186 2.16 -4.39 3.39
N THR A 187 1.36 -4.76 4.39
CA THR A 187 1.19 -4.00 5.63
C THR A 187 1.94 -4.67 6.77
N THR A 188 2.72 -3.88 7.48
CA THR A 188 3.38 -4.23 8.74
C THR A 188 2.64 -3.53 9.88
N ASP A 189 3.07 -3.78 11.12
CA ASP A 189 2.50 -3.11 12.28
C ASP A 189 2.67 -1.57 12.21
N GLU A 190 3.68 -1.07 11.50
CA GLU A 190 4.00 0.36 11.48
C GLU A 190 3.82 1.05 10.12
N TYR A 191 3.92 0.29 9.02
CA TYR A 191 3.99 0.83 7.66
C TYR A 191 3.18 0.01 6.67
N VAL A 192 2.63 0.69 5.67
CA VAL A 192 2.13 0.11 4.43
C VAL A 192 3.19 0.31 3.35
N TYR A 193 3.67 -0.79 2.79
CA TYR A 193 4.60 -0.84 1.67
C TYR A 193 3.84 -1.02 0.36
N THR A 194 4.26 -0.31 -0.67
CA THR A 194 3.70 -0.35 -2.02
C THR A 194 4.79 -0.74 -3.01
N PHE A 195 4.48 -1.66 -3.91
CA PHE A 195 5.39 -2.21 -4.90
C PHE A 195 4.79 -2.10 -6.30
N SER A 196 5.53 -1.49 -7.21
CA SER A 196 5.17 -1.54 -8.62
C SER A 196 5.28 -2.97 -9.15
N PRO A 197 4.32 -3.42 -9.97
CA PRO A 197 4.32 -4.76 -10.54
C PRO A 197 5.51 -4.96 -11.47
N MET A 198 6.04 -6.19 -11.53
CA MET A 198 7.24 -6.48 -12.30
C MET A 198 7.22 -7.85 -12.97
N MET A 199 7.64 -7.84 -14.24
CA MET A 199 7.80 -9.04 -15.08
C MET A 199 9.23 -9.52 -15.05
N ILE A 200 9.41 -10.83 -14.93
CA ILE A 200 10.72 -11.47 -14.81
C ILE A 200 10.73 -12.72 -15.67
N SER A 201 11.72 -12.85 -16.52
CA SER A 201 11.95 -14.08 -17.28
C SER A 201 12.79 -15.08 -16.46
N VAL A 202 12.35 -16.33 -16.42
CA VAL A 202 13.13 -17.47 -15.91
C VAL A 202 13.15 -18.52 -17.04
N PRO A 203 14.30 -18.83 -17.66
CA PRO A 203 15.62 -18.31 -17.33
C PRO A 203 15.81 -16.90 -17.90
N SER A 204 16.82 -16.17 -17.45
CA SER A 204 17.12 -14.83 -17.96
C SER A 204 18.47 -14.77 -18.68
N LYS A 205 18.79 -13.66 -19.34
CA LYS A 205 20.14 -13.33 -19.82
C LYS A 205 20.57 -11.98 -19.27
N GLU A 206 21.88 -11.72 -19.23
CA GLU A 206 22.40 -10.41 -18.85
C GLU A 206 21.88 -9.33 -19.81
N ALA A 207 21.50 -8.18 -19.25
CA ALA A 207 21.09 -7.05 -20.07
C ALA A 207 22.26 -6.53 -20.91
N LYS A 208 22.01 -6.32 -22.20
CA LYS A 208 22.96 -5.72 -23.13
C LYS A 208 22.46 -4.31 -23.48
N ASP A 209 23.30 -3.30 -23.26
CA ASP A 209 22.94 -1.88 -23.43
C ASP A 209 21.65 -1.47 -22.67
N GLY A 210 21.43 -2.07 -21.50
CA GLY A 210 20.25 -1.81 -20.66
C GLY A 210 18.96 -2.47 -21.15
N LYS A 211 19.02 -3.35 -22.16
CA LYS A 211 17.88 -4.14 -22.65
C LYS A 211 18.01 -5.59 -22.23
N ILE A 212 16.92 -6.19 -21.78
CA ILE A 212 16.82 -7.62 -21.53
C ILE A 212 16.28 -8.28 -22.80
N GLY A 213 16.89 -9.37 -23.25
CA GLY A 213 16.49 -10.09 -24.45
C GLY A 213 16.92 -11.55 -24.41
N SER A 214 16.27 -12.38 -25.22
CA SER A 214 16.54 -13.83 -25.32
C SER A 214 17.42 -14.22 -26.51
N ALA A 215 17.79 -13.28 -27.39
CA ALA A 215 18.54 -13.54 -28.61
C ALA A 215 19.97 -14.08 -28.38
N ASP A 216 20.54 -14.68 -29.43
CA ASP A 216 21.84 -15.39 -29.39
C ASP A 216 23.04 -14.49 -29.03
N ASP A 217 22.93 -13.17 -29.23
CA ASP A 217 24.02 -12.22 -29.00
C ASP A 217 24.06 -11.63 -27.59
N TYR A 218 23.20 -12.14 -26.69
CA TYR A 218 23.18 -11.86 -25.26
C TYR A 218 24.02 -12.91 -24.50
N GLY A 219 24.43 -12.58 -23.26
CA GLY A 219 25.29 -13.43 -22.43
C GLY A 219 24.69 -14.82 -22.10
N PRO A 220 25.43 -15.68 -21.36
CA PRO A 220 24.95 -17.01 -21.02
C PRO A 220 23.63 -16.96 -20.23
N TRP A 221 22.83 -18.02 -20.33
CA TRP A 221 21.60 -18.16 -19.55
C TRP A 221 21.86 -18.12 -18.04
N ILE A 222 21.07 -17.31 -17.36
CA ILE A 222 20.99 -17.16 -15.91
C ILE A 222 19.80 -18.00 -15.44
N MET A 223 20.09 -19.13 -14.82
CA MET A 223 19.08 -20.03 -14.24
C MET A 223 18.69 -19.62 -12.82
N ASP A 224 19.65 -19.11 -12.05
CA ASP A 224 19.44 -18.53 -10.72
C ASP A 224 19.26 -17.02 -10.86
N VAL A 225 18.02 -16.61 -11.16
CA VAL A 225 17.67 -15.21 -11.38
C VAL A 225 17.56 -14.49 -10.04
N GLN A 226 18.25 -13.37 -9.90
CA GLN A 226 18.15 -12.50 -8.73
C GLN A 226 17.70 -11.12 -9.15
N MET A 227 16.72 -10.56 -8.45
CA MET A 227 16.31 -9.17 -8.65
C MET A 227 16.19 -8.42 -7.34
N THR A 228 16.24 -7.10 -7.45
CA THR A 228 15.93 -6.18 -6.36
C THR A 228 14.76 -5.30 -6.78
N THR A 229 13.66 -5.38 -6.03
CA THR A 229 12.49 -4.51 -6.21
C THR A 229 12.57 -3.28 -5.32
N LYS A 230 11.90 -2.20 -5.74
CA LYS A 230 11.79 -0.97 -4.95
C LYS A 230 10.42 -0.94 -4.28
N ALA A 231 10.43 -0.65 -2.98
CA ALA A 231 9.22 -0.33 -2.24
C ALA A 231 9.15 1.18 -2.01
N ALA A 232 7.93 1.73 -2.08
CA ALA A 232 7.60 2.94 -1.35
C ALA A 232 6.91 2.54 -0.04
N ARG A 233 6.99 3.36 1.00
CA ARG A 233 6.23 3.13 2.23
C ARG A 233 5.58 4.40 2.75
N LYS A 234 4.53 4.21 3.54
CA LYS A 234 3.89 5.25 4.36
C LYS A 234 3.51 4.64 5.71
N PRO A 235 3.40 5.44 6.79
CA PRO A 235 2.90 4.92 8.06
C PRO A 235 1.54 4.25 7.90
N ALA A 236 1.35 3.11 8.56
CA ALA A 236 0.05 2.44 8.65
C ALA A 236 -0.93 3.33 9.41
N ALA A 237 -2.22 3.28 9.04
CA ALA A 237 -3.26 4.06 9.69
C ALA A 237 -3.97 3.22 10.76
N GLY A 238 -4.04 3.74 11.97
CA GLY A 238 -4.83 3.20 13.07
C GLY A 238 -5.90 4.18 13.54
N SER A 239 -6.49 3.87 14.69
CA SER A 239 -7.62 4.61 15.24
C SER A 239 -7.56 4.72 16.76
N ILE A 240 -8.19 5.76 17.30
CA ILE A 240 -8.54 5.86 18.73
C ILE A 240 -10.04 6.05 18.89
N SER A 241 -10.53 5.91 20.12
CA SER A 241 -11.88 6.33 20.47
C SER A 241 -11.86 7.33 21.62
N ILE A 242 -12.83 8.24 21.59
CA ILE A 242 -13.11 9.19 22.66
C ILE A 242 -14.47 8.83 23.22
N THR A 243 -14.50 8.38 24.48
CA THR A 243 -15.74 8.21 25.23
C THR A 243 -15.99 9.44 26.10
N LYS A 244 -17.13 10.08 25.92
CA LYS A 244 -17.62 11.16 26.77
C LYS A 244 -18.79 10.67 27.60
N SER A 245 -18.79 10.99 28.88
CA SER A 245 -19.91 10.69 29.79
C SER A 245 -20.42 11.94 30.51
N LEU A 246 -21.73 12.01 30.69
CA LEU A 246 -22.42 12.98 31.54
C LEU A 246 -23.10 12.25 32.69
N SER A 247 -22.67 12.56 33.91
CA SER A 247 -23.25 11.96 35.12
C SER A 247 -24.68 12.42 35.34
N THR A 248 -24.91 13.73 35.17
CA THR A 248 -26.24 14.33 35.17
C THR A 248 -26.39 15.31 34.00
N PHE A 249 -27.63 15.69 33.68
CA PHE A 249 -27.98 16.49 32.51
C PHE A 249 -29.04 17.53 32.84
N GLU A 250 -28.94 18.69 32.20
CA GLU A 250 -29.92 19.77 32.30
C GLU A 250 -31.31 19.30 31.83
N THR A 251 -32.33 19.42 32.67
CA THR A 251 -33.67 18.86 32.41
C THR A 251 -34.65 19.85 31.77
N LYS A 252 -34.26 21.12 31.58
CA LYS A 252 -35.10 22.11 30.90
C LYS A 252 -35.38 21.72 29.44
N LYS A 253 -36.57 22.13 28.96
CA LYS A 253 -37.05 21.81 27.61
C LYS A 253 -36.03 22.24 26.54
N ASN A 254 -35.70 21.32 25.64
CA ASN A 254 -34.71 21.49 24.56
C ASN A 254 -33.25 21.67 25.01
N ALA A 255 -32.89 21.22 26.22
CA ALA A 255 -31.50 21.20 26.64
C ALA A 255 -30.64 20.38 25.66
N LYS A 256 -29.50 20.95 25.31
CA LYS A 256 -28.45 20.30 24.53
C LYS A 256 -27.13 20.65 25.18
N ALA A 257 -26.25 19.65 25.27
CA ALA A 257 -24.86 19.86 25.67
C ALA A 257 -23.95 19.52 24.50
N THR A 258 -22.89 20.27 24.31
CA THR A 258 -21.88 19.99 23.29
C THR A 258 -20.51 20.19 23.90
N PHE A 259 -19.64 19.21 23.68
CA PHE A 259 -18.26 19.18 24.18
C PHE A 259 -17.33 19.12 22.98
N VAL A 260 -16.23 19.86 23.04
CA VAL A 260 -15.27 19.96 21.94
C VAL A 260 -13.93 19.40 22.37
N PHE A 261 -13.41 18.49 21.55
CA PHE A 261 -12.15 17.80 21.79
C PHE A 261 -11.14 18.18 20.71
N ARG A 262 -9.98 18.67 21.14
CA ARG A 262 -8.79 18.83 20.30
C ARG A 262 -8.00 17.54 20.32
N ILE A 263 -7.64 17.05 19.15
CA ILE A 263 -6.86 15.82 18.99
C ILE A 263 -5.58 16.21 18.28
N LYS A 264 -4.43 15.97 18.91
CA LYS A 264 -3.11 16.17 18.29
C LYS A 264 -2.34 14.87 18.37
N ALA A 265 -1.69 14.47 17.29
CA ALA A 265 -0.78 13.33 17.29
C ALA A 265 0.61 13.72 16.82
N GLU A 266 1.61 13.20 17.51
CA GLU A 266 3.02 13.33 17.14
C GLU A 266 3.63 11.93 16.98
N LYS A 267 4.43 11.75 15.93
CA LYS A 267 5.27 10.55 15.74
C LYS A 267 6.70 11.02 15.59
N ASP A 268 7.61 10.49 16.40
CA ASP A 268 9.03 10.86 16.40
C ASP A 268 9.29 12.37 16.54
N GLY A 269 8.44 13.06 17.29
CA GLY A 269 8.51 14.51 17.52
C GLY A 269 7.99 15.37 16.36
N VAL A 270 7.41 14.75 15.33
CA VAL A 270 6.78 15.44 14.19
C VAL A 270 5.26 15.41 14.36
N PRO A 271 4.56 16.55 14.26
CA PRO A 271 3.10 16.57 14.22
C PRO A 271 2.57 15.86 12.97
N VAL A 272 1.75 14.82 13.16
CA VAL A 272 1.19 13.99 12.09
C VAL A 272 -0.33 14.02 12.01
N TYR A 273 -1.01 14.58 13.01
CA TYR A 273 -2.46 14.71 13.05
C TYR A 273 -2.89 15.91 13.91
N ASP A 274 -3.85 16.71 13.45
CA ASP A 274 -4.52 17.76 14.22
C ASP A 274 -5.98 17.84 13.74
N ASP A 275 -6.91 17.55 14.64
CA ASP A 275 -8.34 17.67 14.36
C ASP A 275 -9.13 18.15 15.58
N VAL A 276 -10.36 18.59 15.33
CA VAL A 276 -11.34 18.98 16.34
C VAL A 276 -12.64 18.28 16.09
N VAL A 277 -13.12 17.57 17.09
CA VAL A 277 -14.42 16.90 17.03
C VAL A 277 -15.33 17.38 18.13
N SER A 278 -16.64 17.27 17.89
CA SER A 278 -17.64 17.51 18.91
C SER A 278 -18.43 16.25 19.24
N ILE A 279 -18.89 16.17 20.50
CA ILE A 279 -19.85 15.16 20.97
C ILE A 279 -21.02 15.90 21.63
N ALA A 280 -22.25 15.57 21.24
CA ALA A 280 -23.45 16.27 21.67
C ALA A 280 -24.45 15.36 22.38
N PHE A 281 -24.99 15.84 23.49
CA PHE A 281 -25.95 15.12 24.34
C PHE A 281 -27.30 15.83 24.37
N THR A 282 -28.35 15.02 24.40
CA THR A 282 -29.74 15.44 24.66
C THR A 282 -30.30 14.81 25.93
N ASP A 283 -29.49 14.01 26.63
CA ASP A 283 -29.79 13.36 27.91
C ASP A 283 -28.45 12.98 28.60
N ALA A 284 -28.50 12.57 29.86
CA ALA A 284 -27.36 12.00 30.57
C ALA A 284 -26.93 10.65 29.97
N GLY A 285 -25.71 10.20 30.27
CA GLY A 285 -25.18 8.92 29.79
C GLY A 285 -23.85 9.07 29.07
N SER A 286 -23.55 8.12 28.18
CA SER A 286 -22.24 8.03 27.53
C SER A 286 -22.36 7.92 26.02
N GLN A 287 -21.46 8.59 25.29
CA GLN A 287 -21.31 8.50 23.85
C GLN A 287 -19.84 8.26 23.50
N THR A 288 -19.59 7.53 22.42
CA THR A 288 -18.24 7.26 21.93
C THR A 288 -18.10 7.67 20.48
N ARG A 289 -17.00 8.35 20.16
CA ARG A 289 -16.62 8.73 18.79
C ARG A 289 -15.29 8.07 18.42
N LYS A 290 -15.25 7.39 17.27
CA LYS A 290 -14.02 6.83 16.70
C LYS A 290 -13.32 7.90 15.87
N ILE A 291 -11.99 7.95 15.96
CA ILE A 291 -11.11 8.81 15.19
C ILE A 291 -10.16 7.91 14.40
N ASP A 292 -10.24 7.97 13.08
CA ASP A 292 -9.48 7.13 12.15
C ASP A 292 -8.35 7.92 11.47
N GLY A 293 -7.46 7.20 10.79
CA GLY A 293 -6.44 7.81 9.92
C GLY A 293 -5.24 8.38 10.67
N ILE A 294 -5.04 8.00 11.93
CA ILE A 294 -3.88 8.43 12.71
C ILE A 294 -2.75 7.42 12.51
N PRO A 295 -1.51 7.84 12.20
CA PRO A 295 -0.40 6.91 12.04
C PRO A 295 -0.19 6.00 13.25
N VAL A 296 0.01 4.70 13.02
CA VAL A 296 0.36 3.73 14.07
C VAL A 296 1.70 4.12 14.69
N GLY A 297 1.81 3.97 16.02
CA GLY A 297 2.94 4.42 16.82
C GLY A 297 2.91 5.92 17.16
N ALA A 298 1.99 6.72 16.59
CA ALA A 298 1.85 8.11 16.99
C ALA A 298 1.29 8.21 18.42
N THR A 299 1.83 9.16 19.17
CA THR A 299 1.32 9.54 20.49
C THR A 299 0.25 10.60 20.31
N VAL A 300 -1.00 10.25 20.63
CA VAL A 300 -2.16 11.12 20.54
C VAL A 300 -2.43 11.75 21.89
N THR A 301 -2.56 13.07 21.91
CA THR A 301 -3.08 13.83 23.05
C THR A 301 -4.45 14.36 22.69
N VAL A 302 -5.45 14.00 23.50
CA VAL A 302 -6.81 14.51 23.40
C VAL A 302 -7.05 15.46 24.56
N THR A 303 -7.51 16.67 24.25
CA THR A 303 -7.83 17.71 25.25
C THR A 303 -9.28 18.14 25.05
N GLU A 304 -10.03 18.26 26.14
CA GLU A 304 -11.36 18.87 26.12
C GLU A 304 -11.22 20.40 26.19
N ASP A 305 -11.28 21.05 25.02
CA ASP A 305 -11.14 22.52 24.88
C ASP A 305 -12.41 23.26 25.33
N TYR A 306 -13.57 22.60 25.27
CA TYR A 306 -14.85 23.17 25.68
C TYR A 306 -15.68 22.13 26.42
N ASP A 307 -15.93 22.42 27.69
CA ASP A 307 -16.61 21.57 28.66
C ASP A 307 -18.12 21.80 28.73
N GLY A 308 -18.68 22.66 27.89
CA GLY A 308 -20.10 22.98 27.88
C GLY A 308 -20.47 24.03 28.92
N HIS A 309 -21.20 25.08 28.52
CA HIS A 309 -21.43 26.28 29.34
C HIS A 309 -22.13 26.07 30.70
N SER A 310 -22.79 24.94 30.90
CA SER A 310 -23.54 24.56 32.13
C SER A 310 -23.04 23.23 32.72
N TYR A 311 -21.79 22.89 32.43
CA TYR A 311 -21.20 21.62 32.83
C TYR A 311 -19.79 21.84 33.32
N LYS A 312 -19.36 20.99 34.24
CA LYS A 312 -18.02 21.00 34.81
C LYS A 312 -17.32 19.70 34.47
N LEU A 313 -16.10 19.81 33.95
CA LEU A 313 -15.21 18.67 33.77
C LEU A 313 -14.81 18.06 35.13
N THR A 314 -15.00 16.75 35.27
CA THR A 314 -14.66 15.99 36.48
C THR A 314 -13.56 14.95 36.27
N SER A 315 -13.23 14.62 35.02
CA SER A 315 -12.04 13.85 34.66
C SER A 315 -10.82 14.74 34.41
N ASP A 316 -9.67 14.14 34.09
CA ASP A 316 -8.51 14.89 33.62
C ASP A 316 -8.83 15.65 32.32
N PRO A 317 -8.35 16.90 32.15
CA PRO A 317 -8.62 17.73 30.97
C PRO A 317 -7.89 17.28 29.71
N SER A 318 -6.88 16.43 29.87
CA SER A 318 -6.09 15.91 28.76
C SER A 318 -5.68 14.47 29.05
N GLN A 319 -5.70 13.63 28.01
CA GLN A 319 -5.30 12.23 28.07
C GLN A 319 -4.46 11.88 26.87
N THR A 320 -3.48 11.00 27.07
CA THR A 320 -2.53 10.59 26.05
C THR A 320 -2.56 9.08 25.84
N VAL A 321 -2.57 8.65 24.57
CA VAL A 321 -2.54 7.24 24.16
C VAL A 321 -1.65 7.08 22.92
N THR A 322 -1.06 5.89 22.75
CA THR A 322 -0.30 5.55 21.53
C THR A 322 -1.18 4.70 20.60
N VAL A 323 -1.23 5.06 19.32
CA VAL A 323 -2.01 4.32 18.31
C VAL A 323 -1.38 2.96 18.05
N ALA A 324 -2.20 1.91 18.03
CA ALA A 324 -1.83 0.55 17.65
C ALA A 324 -2.50 0.15 16.32
N ALA A 325 -1.94 -0.85 15.63
CA ALA A 325 -2.49 -1.35 14.37
C ALA A 325 -3.74 -2.24 14.56
N ASP A 326 -3.76 -3.03 15.64
CA ASP A 326 -4.72 -4.11 15.89
C ASP A 326 -5.72 -3.79 17.03
N GLU A 327 -5.57 -2.64 17.68
CA GLU A 327 -6.40 -2.24 18.82
C GLU A 327 -6.80 -0.76 18.77
N ILE A 328 -8.07 -0.47 19.04
CA ILE A 328 -8.57 0.89 19.22
C ILE A 328 -8.42 1.30 20.68
N ARG A 329 -7.45 2.16 20.98
CA ARG A 329 -7.26 2.72 22.32
C ARG A 329 -8.32 3.76 22.63
N ASN A 330 -8.81 3.78 23.88
CA ASN A 330 -9.88 4.66 24.31
C ASN A 330 -9.42 5.68 25.35
N VAL A 331 -9.79 6.95 25.17
CA VAL A 331 -9.68 8.02 26.18
C VAL A 331 -11.06 8.39 26.70
N LYS A 332 -11.17 8.72 27.99
CA LYS A 332 -12.48 8.84 28.67
C LYS A 332 -12.63 10.16 29.41
N PHE A 333 -13.58 10.98 28.98
CA PHE A 333 -13.89 12.26 29.63
C PHE A 333 -15.24 12.20 30.33
N THR A 334 -15.34 12.82 31.50
CA THR A 334 -16.59 12.88 32.27
C THR A 334 -16.87 14.31 32.70
N ASN A 335 -18.08 14.80 32.40
CA ASN A 335 -18.58 16.06 32.97
C ASN A 335 -19.81 15.79 33.83
N ASP A 336 -20.09 16.74 34.70
CA ASP A 336 -21.33 16.80 35.46
C ASP A 336 -22.02 18.13 35.24
N TYR A 337 -23.34 18.14 35.34
CA TYR A 337 -24.12 19.37 35.29
C TYR A 337 -23.83 20.19 36.56
N ASP A 338 -23.65 21.50 36.42
CA ASP A 338 -23.22 22.38 37.52
C ASP A 338 -24.37 23.17 38.18
N ASP A 339 -25.61 22.75 37.96
CA ASP A 339 -26.84 23.39 38.44
C ASP A 339 -27.08 24.82 37.89
N THR A 340 -26.41 25.19 36.80
CA THR A 340 -26.65 26.46 36.09
C THR A 340 -27.37 26.25 34.76
N PHE A 341 -28.21 27.21 34.35
CA PHE A 341 -28.81 27.18 33.02
C PHE A 341 -28.43 28.40 32.20
N HIS A 342 -27.55 28.19 31.23
CA HIS A 342 -27.12 29.24 30.33
C HIS A 342 -27.60 29.05 28.88
N GLY A 343 -28.31 27.94 28.59
CA GLY A 343 -28.62 27.52 27.23
C GLY A 343 -27.35 27.04 26.49
N GLY A 344 -27.50 26.10 25.56
CA GLY A 344 -26.35 25.52 24.87
C GLY A 344 -26.72 24.92 23.52
N GLY A 345 -25.80 25.07 22.56
CA GLY A 345 -25.87 24.47 21.23
C GLY A 345 -24.54 24.67 20.52
N GLY A 346 -24.04 23.63 19.86
CA GLY A 346 -22.85 23.67 19.02
C GLY A 346 -23.17 23.64 17.53
N VAL A 347 -22.24 24.18 16.74
CA VAL A 347 -22.16 24.03 15.29
C VAL A 347 -20.76 23.50 14.98
N GLU A 348 -20.67 22.35 14.33
CA GLU A 348 -19.43 21.78 13.81
C GLU A 348 -19.29 22.23 12.34
N ASN A 349 -18.19 22.90 12.04
CA ASN A 349 -17.85 23.35 10.69
C ASN A 349 -16.67 22.53 10.18
N GLY A 350 -16.90 21.67 9.19
CA GLY A 350 -15.87 20.90 8.50
C GLY A 350 -15.44 21.60 7.22
N PHE A 351 -14.13 21.77 7.06
CA PHE A 351 -13.52 22.24 5.82
C PHE A 351 -12.64 21.13 5.27
N SER A 352 -12.94 20.63 4.08
CA SER A 352 -12.08 19.68 3.38
C SER A 352 -11.59 20.29 2.07
N LYS A 353 -10.40 19.89 1.63
CA LYS A 353 -9.82 20.36 0.39
C LYS A 353 -9.81 19.21 -0.58
N GLU A 354 -10.42 19.37 -1.76
CA GLU A 354 -10.21 18.42 -2.83
C GLU A 354 -8.72 18.34 -3.16
N VAL A 355 -8.25 17.14 -3.45
CA VAL A 355 -6.98 16.91 -4.11
C VAL A 355 -7.32 16.41 -5.51
N LYS A 356 -6.86 17.12 -6.53
CA LYS A 356 -7.06 16.69 -7.92
C LYS A 356 -6.14 15.50 -8.21
N GLU A 357 -6.45 14.73 -9.25
CA GLU A 357 -5.64 13.57 -9.69
C GLU A 357 -4.16 13.92 -9.93
N ASP A 358 -3.84 15.18 -10.26
CA ASP A 358 -2.47 15.65 -10.46
C ASP A 358 -1.75 16.08 -9.16
N GLY A 359 -2.34 15.80 -7.99
CA GLY A 359 -1.83 16.17 -6.67
C GLY A 359 -1.91 17.67 -6.36
N THR A 360 -2.53 18.48 -7.23
CA THR A 360 -2.70 19.90 -6.96
C THR A 360 -3.94 20.15 -6.09
N PRO A 361 -3.91 21.19 -5.24
CA PRO A 361 -5.04 21.47 -4.38
C PRO A 361 -6.25 21.95 -5.19
N GLY A 362 -7.38 21.28 -5.00
CA GLY A 362 -8.68 21.57 -5.57
C GLY A 362 -9.51 22.56 -4.74
N LYS A 363 -10.83 22.50 -4.88
CA LYS A 363 -11.76 23.41 -4.20
C LYS A 363 -11.84 23.09 -2.70
N TRP A 364 -12.17 24.12 -1.92
CA TRP A 364 -12.56 23.93 -0.53
C TRP A 364 -14.04 23.54 -0.49
N ASN A 365 -14.31 22.43 0.20
CA ASN A 365 -15.63 21.97 0.53
C ASN A 365 -15.95 22.36 1.98
N PHE A 366 -17.18 22.78 2.21
CA PHE A 366 -17.68 23.18 3.51
C PHE A 366 -18.86 22.30 3.90
N LYS A 367 -18.81 21.71 5.09
CA LYS A 367 -19.91 20.96 5.69
C LYS A 367 -20.21 21.55 7.06
N GLN A 368 -21.47 21.87 7.30
CA GLN A 368 -21.93 22.37 8.58
C GLN A 368 -22.84 21.33 9.23
N ILE A 369 -22.62 21.04 10.51
CA ILE A 369 -23.42 20.08 11.28
C ILE A 369 -23.89 20.79 12.55
N PHE A 370 -25.19 20.81 12.79
CA PHE A 370 -25.76 21.39 14.00
C PHE A 370 -25.86 20.32 15.10
N SER A 371 -25.50 20.69 16.33
CA SER A 371 -25.63 19.82 17.50
C SER A 371 -27.06 19.26 17.65
N GLY A 372 -27.17 17.92 17.67
CA GLY A 372 -28.43 17.19 17.86
C GLY A 372 -29.18 16.77 16.59
N GLU A 373 -28.63 16.95 15.39
CA GLU A 373 -29.08 16.19 14.21
C GLU A 373 -28.43 14.80 14.23
N LYS A 374 -29.23 13.74 14.07
CA LYS A 374 -28.72 12.37 13.90
C LYS A 374 -27.85 12.34 12.64
N GLN A 375 -26.60 11.90 12.77
CA GLN A 375 -25.81 11.53 11.60
C GLN A 375 -26.39 10.25 11.01
N TYR A 376 -26.93 10.35 9.80
CA TYR A 376 -27.09 9.18 8.94
C TYR A 376 -25.73 8.97 8.28
N ASN A 377 -25.12 7.82 8.55
CA ASN A 377 -24.01 7.33 7.74
C ASN A 377 -24.65 6.77 6.47
N ASP A 378 -24.34 7.37 5.33
CA ASP A 378 -24.53 6.75 4.01
C ASP A 378 -23.38 5.77 3.74
#